data_AF-A0A355EZ74-F1
#
_entry.id   AF-A0A355EZ74-F1
#
_cell.length_a   1.000
_cell.length_b   1.000
_cell.length_c   1.000
_cell.angle_alpha   90.00
_cell.angle_beta   90.00
_cell.angle_gamma   90.00
#
_symmetry.space_group_name_H-M   'P 1'
#
loop_
_entity.id
_entity.type
_entity.pdbx_description
1 polymer ?
#
loop_
_entity_poly.entity_id
_entity_poly.type
_entity_poly.pdbx_seq_one_letter_code
_entity_poly.pdbx_strand_id
1 'polypeptide(L)' 'KDLEPMIGRSNRVYEVLSHKRPLTLRMIWKLHKGLGIPAECLIRPPGD' A
#
# COMPACT_ATOMS: atom_id res chain seq x y z
N LYS A 1 13.17 2.59 -3.60
CA LYS A 1 13.05 1.26 -4.28
C LYS A 1 12.42 0.21 -3.35
N ASP A 2 12.41 0.47 -2.05
CA ASP A 2 12.07 -0.49 -1.00
C ASP A 2 10.59 -0.89 -0.97
N LEU A 3 9.72 -0.02 -1.48
CA LEU A 3 8.29 -0.29 -1.64
C LEU A 3 7.95 -1.09 -2.90
N GLU A 4 8.87 -1.23 -3.85
CA GLU A 4 8.56 -1.89 -5.12
C GLU A 4 8.18 -3.38 -4.99
N PRO A 5 8.83 -4.18 -4.13
CA PRO A 5 8.41 -5.56 -3.87
C PRO A 5 6.98 -5.68 -3.31
N MET A 6 6.52 -4.63 -2.64
CA MET A 6 5.24 -4.60 -1.92
C MET A 6 4.11 -4.01 -2.78
N ILE A 7 4.39 -2.91 -3.48
CA ILE A 7 3.39 -2.11 -4.22
C ILE A 7 3.55 -2.27 -5.76
N GLY A 8 4.74 -2.59 -6.27
CA GLY A 8 5.05 -2.68 -7.69
C GLY A 8 5.99 -1.60 -8.18
N ARG A 9 6.11 -1.39 -9.49
CA ARG A 9 7.07 -0.42 -10.07
C ARG A 9 6.90 1.01 -9.51
N SER A 10 7.97 1.79 -9.55
CA SER A 10 8.05 3.17 -9.03
C SER A 10 6.87 4.08 -9.41
N ASN A 11 6.33 4.01 -10.64
CA ASN A 11 5.16 4.80 -11.03
C ASN A 11 3.91 4.45 -10.20
N ARG A 12 3.69 3.16 -9.94
CA ARG A 12 2.57 2.68 -9.11
C ARG A 12 2.78 3.03 -7.64
N VAL A 13 4.03 2.97 -7.15
CA VAL A 13 4.37 3.45 -5.80
C VAL A 13 3.97 4.92 -5.67
N TYR A 14 4.35 5.75 -6.65
CA TYR A 14 4.01 7.17 -6.67
C TYR A 14 2.50 7.42 -6.69
N GLU A 15 1.74 6.68 -7.52
CA GLU A 15 0.28 6.78 -7.57
C GLU A 15 -0.38 6.46 -6.21
N VAL A 16 0.11 5.43 -5.52
CA VAL A 16 -0.40 5.02 -4.20
C VAL A 16 -0.07 6.06 -3.14
N LEU A 17 1.17 6.52 -3.06
CA LEU A 17 1.58 7.55 -2.09
C LEU A 17 0.89 8.90 -2.34
N SER A 18 0.51 9.18 -3.58
CA SER A 18 -0.25 10.37 -3.95
C SER A 18 -1.78 10.18 -3.84
N HIS A 19 -2.24 9.05 -3.30
CA HIS A 19 -3.65 8.66 -3.17
C HIS A 19 -4.44 8.63 -4.49
N LYS A 20 -3.77 8.65 -5.64
CA LYS A 20 -4.38 8.50 -6.97
C LYS A 20 -4.83 7.06 -7.21
N ARG A 21 -4.28 6.11 -6.45
CA ARG A 21 -4.61 4.69 -6.52
C ARG A 21 -4.74 4.10 -5.13
N PRO A 22 -5.83 3.38 -4.82
CA PRO A 22 -5.96 2.71 -3.53
C PRO A 22 -5.00 1.52 -3.43
N LEU A 23 -4.62 1.21 -2.20
CA LEU A 23 -3.95 -0.06 -1.88
C LEU A 23 -4.90 -1.22 -2.17
N THR A 24 -4.38 -2.29 -2.76
CA THR A 24 -5.12 -3.55 -2.87
C THR A 24 -4.89 -4.41 -1.62
N LEU A 25 -5.80 -5.34 -1.32
CA LEU A 25 -5.63 -6.26 -0.19
C LEU A 25 -4.29 -7.00 -0.23
N ARG A 26 -3.83 -7.42 -1.42
CA ARG A 26 -2.52 -8.06 -1.60
C ARG A 26 -1.35 -7.14 -1.24
N MET A 27 -1.46 -5.84 -1.52
CA MET A 27 -0.44 -4.86 -1.12
C MET A 27 -0.42 -4.66 0.38
N ILE A 28 -1.61 -4.54 0.99
CA ILE A 28 -1.77 -4.39 2.45
C ILE A 28 -1.06 -5.55 3.16
N TRP A 29 -1.30 -6.79 2.74
CA TRP A 29 -0.62 -7.96 3.31
C TRP A 29 0.91 -7.93 3.14
N LYS A 30 1.40 -7.47 1.98
CA LYS A 30 2.85 -7.36 1.75
C LYS A 30 3.49 -6.27 2.60
N LEU A 31 2.83 -5.13 2.76
CA LEU A 31 3.28 -4.04 3.63
C LEU A 31 3.28 -4.48 5.10
N HIS A 32 2.22 -5.16 5.53
CA HIS A 32 2.12 -5.70 6.89
C HIS A 32 3.25 -6.69 7.18
N LYS A 33 3.46 -7.70 6.33
CA LYS A 33 4.50 -8.72 6.54
C LYS A 33 5.91 -8.17 6.33
N GLY A 34 6.10 -7.26 5.38
CA GLY A 34 7.41 -6.77 4.98
C GLY A 34 7.94 -5.63 5.86
N LEU A 35 7.05 -4.79 6.40
CA LEU A 35 7.42 -3.60 7.17
C LEU A 35 6.86 -3.62 8.60
N GLY A 36 6.06 -4.63 8.97
CA GLY A 36 5.43 -4.71 10.30
C GLY A 36 4.31 -3.69 10.52
N ILE A 37 3.81 -3.05 9.46
CA ILE A 37 2.75 -2.04 9.58
C ILE A 37 1.44 -2.76 9.93
N PRO A 38 0.73 -2.36 11.01
CA PRO A 38 -0.57 -2.95 11.33
C PRO A 38 -1.55 -2.80 10.16
N ALA A 39 -2.30 -3.86 9.84
CA ALA A 39 -3.17 -3.87 8.67
C ALA A 39 -4.29 -2.83 8.77
N GLU A 40 -4.76 -2.56 9.99
CA GLU A 40 -5.73 -1.52 10.33
C GLU A 40 -5.25 -0.11 9.97
N CYS A 41 -3.94 0.16 10.00
CA CYS A 41 -3.39 1.46 9.58
C CYS A 41 -3.38 1.64 8.06
N LEU A 42 -3.59 0.57 7.29
CA LEU A 42 -3.53 0.55 5.83
C LEU A 42 -4.91 0.48 5.17
N ILE A 43 -5.98 0.41 5.97
CA ILE A 43 -7.36 0.27 5.51
C ILE A 43 -8.11 1.53 5.91
N ARG A 44 -8.86 2.10 4.95
CA ARG A 44 -9.85 3.15 5.21
C ARG A 44 -11.23 2.64 4.78
N PRO A 45 -12.28 2.83 5.59
CA PRO A 45 -13.63 2.54 5.15
C PRO A 45 -14.00 3.39 3.93
N PRO A 46 -14.74 2.84 2.95
CA PRO A 46 -15.23 3.64 1.84
C PRO A 46 -16.19 4.74 2.34
N GLY A 47 -15.92 6.00 2.01
CA GLY A 47 -16.80 7.14 2.32
C GLY A 47 -16.28 8.14 3.36
N ASP A 48 -15.04 8.00 3.83
CA ASP A 48 -14.34 8.92 4.75
C ASP A 48 -13.33 9.83 4.03
#